data_AF-A0A2T4DEI4-F1
#
_entry.id   AF-A0A2T4DEI4-F1
#
_cell.length_a   1.000
_cell.length_b   1.000
_cell.length_c   1.000
_cell.angle_alpha   90.00
_cell.angle_beta   90.00
_cell.angle_gamma   90.00
#
_symmetry.space_group_name_H-M   'P 1'
#
loop_
_entity.id
_entity.type
_entity.pdbx_description
1 polymer ?
#
loop_
_entity_poly.entity_id
_entity_poly.type
_entity_poly.pdbx_seq_one_letter_code
_entity_poly.pdbx_strand_id
1 'polypeptide(L)' 'ADYNALLKAYQAMRAEDFERFIGFFVAEGRDLNATGPDGETILDLISRHRRSVDYARALEKAGAKKTAAAGN' A
#
# COMPACT_ATOMS: atom_id res chain seq x y z
N ALA A 1 -4.37 -8.87 -8.21
CA ALA A 1 -4.38 -7.73 -9.15
C ALA A 1 -4.05 -6.41 -8.44
N ASP A 2 -4.66 -6.19 -7.27
CA ASP A 2 -4.51 -4.98 -6.45
C ASP A 2 -3.08 -4.73 -5.97
N TYR A 3 -2.39 -5.75 -5.44
CA TYR A 3 -0.98 -5.65 -5.04
C TYR A 3 -0.07 -5.10 -6.16
N ASN A 4 -0.20 -5.62 -7.38
CA ASN A 4 0.60 -5.17 -8.51
C ASN A 4 0.31 -3.71 -8.89
N ALA A 5 -0.93 -3.24 -8.73
CA ALA A 5 -1.27 -1.84 -8.97
C ALA A 5 -0.66 -0.93 -7.90
N LEU A 6 -0.72 -1.33 -6.63
CA LEU A 6 -0.09 -0.62 -5.52
C LEU A 6 1.43 -0.56 -5.67
N LEU A 7 2.06 -1.66 -6.05
CA LEU A 7 3.51 -1.74 -6.30
C LEU A 7 3.94 -0.82 -7.45
N LYS A 8 3.21 -0.83 -8.57
CA LYS A 8 3.49 0.06 -9.70
C LYS A 8 3.31 1.53 -9.33
N ALA A 9 2.25 1.87 -8.58
CA ALA A 9 2.04 3.23 -8.11
C ALA A 9 3.17 3.69 -7.19
N TYR A 10 3.60 2.84 -6.24
CA TYR A 10 4.73 3.13 -5.36
C TYR A 10 6.04 3.37 -6.13
N GLN A 11 6.30 2.61 -7.21
CA GLN A 11 7.51 2.75 -8.02
C GLN A 11 7.46 3.95 -9.00
N ALA A 12 6.28 4.33 -9.48
CA ALA A 12 6.11 5.34 -10.52
C ALA A 12 5.77 6.74 -9.97
N MET A 13 5.23 6.84 -8.75
CA MET A 13 4.67 8.08 -8.20
C MET A 13 5.48 8.61 -7.00
N ARG A 14 5.43 9.94 -6.82
CA ARG A 14 5.89 10.59 -5.58
C ARG A 14 4.91 10.31 -4.45
N ALA A 15 5.33 10.48 -3.20
CA ALA A 15 4.50 10.19 -2.03
C ALA A 15 3.16 10.96 -2.03
N GLU A 16 3.17 12.22 -2.44
CA GLU A 16 1.98 13.07 -2.53
C GLU A 16 0.96 12.54 -3.54
N ASP A 17 1.44 12.13 -4.73
CA ASP A 17 0.58 11.56 -5.78
C ASP A 17 0.09 10.17 -5.40
N PHE A 18 0.94 9.39 -4.71
CA PHE A 18 0.58 8.10 -4.19
C PHE A 18 -0.55 8.21 -3.15
N GLU A 19 -0.51 9.18 -2.23
CA GLU A 19 -1.61 9.39 -1.27
C GLU A 19 -2.95 9.64 -1.98
N ARG A 20 -2.96 10.46 -3.04
CA ARG A 20 -4.16 10.69 -3.86
C ARG A 20 -4.62 9.39 -4.53
N PHE A 21 -3.69 8.64 -5.12
CA PHE A 21 -3.99 7.36 -5.76
C PHE A 21 -4.65 6.38 -4.78
N ILE A 22 -4.13 6.25 -3.56
CA ILE A 22 -4.70 5.39 -2.52
C ILE A 22 -6.14 5.84 -2.16
N GLY A 23 -6.40 7.14 -2.08
CA GLY A 23 -7.75 7.67 -1.87
C GLY A 23 -8.75 7.19 -2.94
N PHE A 24 -8.38 7.29 -4.21
CA PHE A 24 -9.21 6.75 -5.30
C PHE A 24 -9.31 5.23 -5.26
N PHE A 25 -8.22 4.54 -4.92
CA PHE A 25 -8.17 3.09 -4.84
C PHE A 25 -9.19 2.52 -3.85
N VAL A 26 -9.29 3.12 -2.66
CA VAL A 26 -10.27 2.73 -1.64
C VAL A 26 -11.68 3.16 -2.02
N ALA A 27 -11.84 4.34 -2.65
CA ALA A 27 -13.15 4.80 -3.12
C ALA A 27 -13.77 3.86 -4.17
N GLU A 28 -12.94 3.21 -4.99
CA GLU A 28 -13.34 2.19 -5.95
C GLU A 28 -13.57 0.80 -5.30
N GLY A 29 -13.48 0.68 -3.98
CA GLY A 29 -13.72 -0.57 -3.24
C GLY A 29 -12.61 -1.61 -3.41
N ARG A 30 -11.40 -1.20 -3.79
CA ARG A 30 -10.27 -2.12 -3.98
C ARG A 30 -9.54 -2.40 -2.67
N ASP A 31 -8.82 -3.52 -2.62
CA ASP A 31 -8.18 -4.00 -1.40
C ASP A 31 -6.74 -3.50 -1.25
N LEU A 32 -6.49 -2.65 -0.24
CA LEU A 32 -5.16 -2.18 0.13
C LEU A 32 -4.30 -3.25 0.82
N ASN A 33 -4.94 -4.29 1.35
CA ASN A 33 -4.29 -5.40 2.07
C ASN A 33 -4.03 -6.59 1.13
N ALA A 34 -4.22 -6.41 -0.18
CA ALA A 34 -3.92 -7.43 -1.16
C ALA A 34 -2.45 -7.85 -1.03
N THR A 35 -2.22 -9.17 -0.94
CA THR A 35 -0.89 -9.74 -0.76
C THR A 35 -0.21 -10.03 -2.10
N GLY A 36 1.12 -9.91 -2.11
CA GLY A 36 1.96 -10.30 -3.23
C GLY A 36 2.22 -11.81 -3.29
N PRO A 37 3.09 -12.25 -4.21
CA PRO A 37 3.51 -13.66 -4.34
C PRO A 37 4.11 -14.24 -3.04
N ASP A 38 4.77 -13.39 -2.25
CA ASP A 38 5.42 -13.77 -0.99
C ASP A 38 4.46 -13.72 0.22
N GLY A 39 3.17 -13.44 -0.01
CA GLY A 39 2.18 -13.29 1.06
C GLY A 39 2.26 -11.97 1.83
N GLU A 40 3.16 -11.05 1.47
CA GLU A 40 3.32 -9.74 2.11
C GLU A 40 2.42 -8.67 1.47
N THR A 41 1.92 -7.73 2.26
CA THR A 41 1.19 -6.54 1.76
C THR A 41 2.14 -5.46 1.24
N ILE A 42 1.61 -4.48 0.50
CA ILE A 42 2.43 -3.34 0.07
C ILE A 42 2.97 -2.55 1.28
N LEU A 43 2.23 -2.50 2.39
CA LEU A 43 2.63 -1.80 3.60
C LEU A 43 3.83 -2.50 4.27
N ASP A 44 3.90 -3.82 4.23
CA ASP A 44 5.06 -4.57 4.70
C ASP A 44 6.31 -4.25 3.87
N LEU A 45 6.17 -4.29 2.53
CA LEU A 45 7.26 -4.01 1.61
C LEU A 45 7.86 -2.61 1.85
N ILE A 46 7.02 -1.57 1.81
CA ILE A 46 7.49 -0.19 1.94
C ILE A 46 7.98 0.14 3.35
N SER A 47 7.47 -0.53 4.40
CA SER A 47 7.93 -0.35 5.78
C SER A 47 9.40 -0.73 5.96
N ARG A 48 9.95 -1.59 5.09
CA ARG A 48 11.37 -1.98 5.10
C ARG A 48 12.28 -0.88 4.53
N HIS A 49 11.72 0.08 3.80
CA HIS A 49 12.46 1.12 3.11
C HIS A 49 12.50 2.41 3.94
N ARG A 50 13.70 2.83 4.37
CA ARG A 50 13.90 4.04 5.20
C ARG A 50 13.32 5.34 4.60
N ARG A 51 13.23 5.43 3.26
CA ARG A 51 12.75 6.62 2.55
C ARG A 51 11.26 6.57 2.19
N SER A 52 10.54 5.53 2.61
CA SER A 52 9.13 5.31 2.24
C SER A 52 8.15 5.68 3.34
N VAL A 53 8.61 6.44 4.35
CA VAL A 53 7.80 6.82 5.52
C VAL A 53 6.50 7.50 5.10
N ASP A 54 6.55 8.39 4.12
CA ASP A 54 5.36 9.12 3.65
C ASP A 54 4.37 8.21 2.93
N TYR A 55 4.87 7.23 2.18
CA TYR A 55 4.03 6.22 1.51
C TYR A 55 3.36 5.28 2.53
N ALA A 56 4.10 4.85 3.56
CA ALA A 56 3.56 4.01 4.63
C ALA A 56 2.46 4.77 5.39
N ARG A 57 2.68 6.05 5.71
CA ARG A 57 1.67 6.89 6.36
C ARG A 57 0.41 7.05 5.51
N ALA A 58 0.55 7.24 4.19
CA ALA A 58 -0.59 7.35 3.29
C ALA A 58 -1.45 6.07 3.30
N LEU A 59 -0.82 4.91 3.28
CA LEU A 59 -1.48 3.61 3.36
C LEU A 59 -2.15 3.37 4.72
N GLU A 60 -1.45 3.64 5.82
CA GLU A 60 -2.00 3.51 7.18
C GLU A 60 -3.21 4.44 7.38
N LYS A 61 -3.12 5.69 6.91
CA LYS A 61 -4.23 6.66 6.96
C LYS A 61 -5.46 6.18 6.17
N ALA A 62 -5.25 5.44 5.09
CA ALA A 62 -6.30 4.83 4.29
C ALA A 62 -6.81 3.49 4.87
N GLY A 63 -6.26 3.03 6.00
CA GLY A 63 -6.69 1.81 6.68
C GLY A 63 -5.96 0.54 6.25
N ALA A 64 -4.86 0.65 5.50
CA ALA A 64 -4.00 -0.49 5.18
C ALA A 64 -3.35 -1.06 6.44
N LYS A 65 -3.19 -2.39 6.45
CA LYS A 65 -2.63 -3.15 7.55
C LYS A 65 -1.50 -4.03 7.03
N LYS A 66 -0.52 -4.25 7.91
CA LYS A 66 0.54 -5.23 7.68
C LYS A 66 -0.04 -6.63 7.74
N THR A 67 0.59 -7.58 7.04
CA THR A 67 0.16 -8.98 7.00
C THR A 67 0.07 -9.58 8.40
N ALA A 68 0.97 -9.18 9.31
CA ALA A 68 0.96 -9.58 10.73
C ALA A 68 -0.34 -9.21 11.47
N ALA A 69 -1.13 -8.27 10.95
CA ALA A 69 -2.44 -7.86 11.48
C ALA A 69 -3.62 -8.25 10.58
N ALA A 70 -3.37 -8.80 9.38
CA ALA A 70 -4.38 -9.26 8.43
C ALA A 70 -4.62 -10.78 8.49
N GLY A 71 -3.84 -11.51 9.30
CA GLY A 71 -4.08 -12.92 9.61
C GLY A 71 -5.13 -13.07 10.71
N ASN A 72 -6.40 -13.17 10.32
CA ASN A 72 -7.44 -13.91 11.05
C ASN A 72 -8.56 -14.30 10.08
#